data_AF-A0A9D4XXD5-F1
#
_entry.id   AF-A0A9D4XXD5-F1
#
_cell.length_a   1.000
_cell.length_b   1.000
_cell.length_c   1.000
_cell.angle_alpha   90.00
_cell.angle_beta   90.00
_cell.angle_gamma   90.00
#
_symmetry.space_group_name_H-M   'P 1'
#
loop_
_entity.id
_entity.type
_entity.pdbx_description
1 polymer ?
#
loop_
_entity_poly.entity_id
_entity_poly.type
_entity_poly.pdbx_seq_one_letter_code
_entity_poly.pdbx_strand_id
1 'polypeptide(L)'
;MDDTYALCNARKESLTSLLNLMAAYREEDDYTVLSNLISISSKVQNIAADAVPDLLDYFKQFSINVLQYSAERLGWDPKPGETHDDALLRGEILTSLAEFGHDLTLDEASRRFQAFLENRNTPLLPPDIRR
;
A
#
# COMPACT_ATOMS: atom_id res chain seq x y z
N MET A 1 15.96 -0.09 2.02
CA MET A 1 15.29 1.01 1.32
C MET A 1 15.49 2.36 2.03
N ASP A 2 15.51 2.38 3.37
CA ASP A 2 15.72 3.61 4.16
C ASP A 2 17.00 4.38 3.79
N ASP A 3 18.12 3.68 3.56
CA ASP A 3 19.38 4.34 3.18
C ASP A 3 19.26 5.09 1.84
N THR A 4 18.64 4.46 0.83
CA THR A 4 18.41 5.09 -0.48
C THR A 4 17.49 6.31 -0.36
N TYR A 5 16.46 6.22 0.47
CA TYR A 5 15.59 7.36 0.77
C TYR A 5 16.34 8.49 1.49
N ALA A 6 17.17 8.17 2.48
CA ALA A 6 18.00 9.14 3.20
C ALA A 6 19.02 9.83 2.28
N LEU A 7 19.67 9.07 1.39
CA LEU A 7 20.58 9.61 0.38
C LEU A 7 19.86 10.49 -0.64
N CYS A 8 18.64 10.13 -1.04
CA CYS A 8 17.80 10.96 -1.90
C CYS A 8 17.47 12.30 -1.23
N ASN A 9 17.03 12.28 0.03
CA ASN A 9 16.77 13.50 0.82
C ASN A 9 18.04 14.35 1.02
N ALA A 10 19.19 13.72 1.19
CA ALA A 10 20.49 14.39 1.28
C ALA A 10 21.04 14.87 -0.07
N ARG A 11 20.30 14.69 -1.17
CA ARG A 11 20.70 15.00 -2.55
C ARG A 11 21.99 14.29 -2.98
N LYS A 12 22.25 13.13 -2.39
CA LYS A 12 23.37 12.23 -2.72
C LYS A 12 22.98 11.17 -3.73
N GLU A 13 21.69 10.86 -3.81
CA GLU A 13 21.08 9.98 -4.79
C GLU A 13 19.90 10.69 -5.47
N SER A 14 19.52 10.20 -6.66
CA SER A 14 18.38 10.75 -7.39
C SER A 14 17.06 10.15 -6.92
N LEU A 15 15.95 10.90 -7.05
CA LEU A 15 14.61 10.35 -6.85
C LEU A 15 14.34 9.19 -7.81
N THR A 16 14.86 9.26 -9.04
CA THR A 16 14.78 8.16 -10.01
C THR A 16 15.44 6.88 -9.50
N SER A 17 16.59 6.96 -8.83
CA SER A 17 17.25 5.80 -8.20
C SER A 17 16.33 5.15 -7.17
N LEU A 18 15.68 5.97 -6.32
CA LEU A 18 14.72 5.48 -5.32
C LEU A 18 13.50 4.82 -5.98
N LEU A 19 12.91 5.47 -6.98
CA LEU A 19 11.74 4.92 -7.70
C LEU A 19 12.08 3.59 -8.40
N ASN A 20 13.26 3.47 -9.00
CA ASN A 20 13.70 2.22 -9.61
C ASN A 20 13.87 1.10 -8.56
N LEU A 21 14.41 1.43 -7.38
CA LEU A 21 14.50 0.47 -6.28
C LEU A 21 13.12 0.03 -5.81
N MET A 22 12.17 0.97 -5.64
CA MET A 22 10.79 0.64 -5.29
C MET A 22 10.14 -0.27 -6.33
N ALA A 23 10.36 0.00 -7.62
CA ALA A 23 9.82 -0.80 -8.72
C ALA A 23 10.37 -2.24 -8.74
N ALA A 24 11.59 -2.46 -8.25
CA ALA A 24 12.19 -3.79 -8.17
C ALA A 24 11.47 -4.71 -7.17
N TYR A 25 10.70 -4.16 -6.23
CA TYR A 25 9.91 -4.92 -5.24
C TYR A 25 8.47 -5.22 -5.70
N ARG A 26 8.14 -5.04 -6.99
CA ARG A 26 6.77 -5.27 -7.50
C ARG A 26 6.22 -6.67 -7.20
N GLU A 27 7.07 -7.68 -7.16
CA GLU A 27 6.67 -9.08 -6.90
C GLU A 27 7.13 -9.58 -5.52
N GLU A 28 7.44 -8.66 -4.60
CA GLU A 28 7.92 -8.98 -3.26
C GLU A 28 6.85 -9.66 -2.39
N ASP A 29 7.28 -10.52 -1.47
CA ASP A 29 6.40 -11.20 -0.53
C ASP A 29 6.76 -11.04 0.94
N ASP A 30 7.98 -10.61 1.24
CA ASP A 30 8.42 -10.38 2.61
C ASP A 30 7.72 -9.18 3.26
N TYR A 31 7.16 -9.42 4.45
CA TYR A 31 6.47 -8.41 5.26
C TYR A 31 7.33 -7.18 5.53
N THR A 32 8.59 -7.39 5.94
CA THR A 32 9.47 -6.30 6.36
C THR A 32 9.81 -5.40 5.17
N VAL A 33 10.07 -6.00 4.01
CA VAL A 33 10.35 -5.26 2.78
C VAL A 33 9.13 -4.47 2.33
N LEU A 34 7.95 -5.10 2.29
CA LEU A 34 6.73 -4.45 1.84
C LEU A 34 6.24 -3.35 2.80
N SER A 35 6.34 -3.56 4.11
CA SER A 35 5.98 -2.52 5.10
C SER A 35 6.92 -1.30 5.00
N ASN A 36 8.23 -1.53 4.76
CA ASN A 36 9.17 -0.44 4.49
C ASN A 36 8.86 0.29 3.17
N LEU A 37 8.51 -0.47 2.12
CA LEU A 37 8.09 0.06 0.83
C LEU A 37 6.86 0.96 0.95
N ILE A 38 5.84 0.53 1.69
CA ILE A 38 4.66 1.32 2.03
C ILE A 38 5.06 2.60 2.76
N SER A 39 5.87 2.48 3.83
CA SER A 39 6.31 3.63 4.64
C SER A 39 7.01 4.70 3.81
N ILE A 40 7.93 4.30 2.93
CA ILE A 40 8.66 5.22 2.05
C ILE A 40 7.74 5.78 0.97
N SER A 41 6.82 4.99 0.42
CA SER A 41 5.83 5.47 -0.55
C SER A 41 4.99 6.59 0.04
N SER A 42 4.47 6.43 1.25
CA SER A 42 3.69 7.48 1.93
C SER A 42 4.52 8.74 2.22
N LYS A 43 5.80 8.59 2.60
CA LYS A 43 6.70 9.74 2.79
C LYS A 43 6.94 10.51 1.48
N VAL A 44 7.20 9.80 0.39
CA VAL A 44 7.40 10.42 -0.93
C VAL A 44 6.11 11.07 -1.42
N GLN A 45 4.94 10.45 -1.22
CA GLN A 45 3.64 11.04 -1.52
C GLN A 45 3.46 12.39 -0.80
N ASN A 46 3.73 12.43 0.51
CA ASN A 46 3.57 13.65 1.31
C ASN A 46 4.47 14.79 0.80
N ILE A 47 5.71 14.47 0.41
CA ILE A 47 6.62 15.45 -0.19
C ILE A 47 6.12 15.89 -1.57
N ALA A 48 5.69 14.94 -2.41
CA ALA A 48 5.20 15.24 -3.75
C ALA A 48 3.95 16.12 -3.73
N ALA A 49 3.05 15.90 -2.77
CA ALA A 49 1.83 16.71 -2.61
C ALA A 49 2.12 18.19 -2.34
N ASP A 50 3.21 18.49 -1.63
CA ASP A 50 3.63 19.87 -1.33
C ASP A 50 4.53 20.46 -2.43
N ALA A 51 5.52 19.70 -2.89
CA ALA A 51 6.56 20.20 -3.77
C ALA A 51 6.21 20.15 -5.27
N VAL A 52 5.45 19.15 -5.71
CA VAL A 52 5.15 18.87 -7.12
C VAL A 52 3.73 18.28 -7.29
N PRO A 53 2.67 19.01 -6.89
CA PRO A 53 1.30 18.48 -6.87
C PRO A 53 0.82 17.95 -8.22
N ASP A 54 1.27 18.55 -9.33
CA ASP A 54 0.95 18.10 -10.70
C ASP A 54 1.46 16.68 -11.02
N LEU A 55 2.44 16.18 -10.27
CA LEU A 55 3.01 14.84 -10.42
C LEU A 55 2.45 13.82 -9.41
N LEU A 56 1.62 14.26 -8.47
CA LEU A 56 1.13 13.43 -7.37
C LEU A 56 0.35 12.22 -7.89
N ASP A 57 -0.53 12.42 -8.86
CA ASP A 57 -1.37 11.34 -9.40
C ASP A 57 -0.53 10.28 -10.13
N TYR A 58 0.54 10.69 -10.81
CA TYR A 58 1.49 9.75 -11.43
C TYR A 58 2.21 8.93 -10.37
N PHE A 59 2.60 9.55 -9.24
CA PHE A 59 3.25 8.84 -8.15
C PHE A 59 2.28 7.86 -7.43
N LYS A 60 1.02 8.26 -7.25
CA LYS A 60 -0.03 7.38 -6.73
C LYS A 60 -0.23 6.16 -7.62
N GLN A 61 -0.39 6.36 -8.94
CA GLN A 61 -0.50 5.26 -9.90
C GLN A 61 0.74 4.36 -9.89
N PHE A 62 1.94 4.94 -9.80
CA PHE A 62 3.16 4.16 -9.65
C PHE A 62 3.12 3.27 -8.39
N SER A 63 2.72 3.84 -7.25
CA SER A 63 2.68 3.13 -5.97
C SER A 63 1.64 2.00 -5.98
N ILE A 64 0.47 2.24 -6.57
CA ILE A 64 -0.56 1.21 -6.81
C ILE A 64 0.03 0.05 -7.62
N ASN A 65 0.70 0.35 -8.75
CA ASN A 65 1.29 -0.68 -9.62
C ASN A 65 2.38 -1.50 -8.92
N VAL A 66 3.10 -0.93 -7.96
CA VAL A 66 4.11 -1.65 -7.18
C VAL A 66 3.47 -2.58 -6.14
N LEU A 67 2.35 -2.18 -5.53
CA LEU A 67 1.67 -2.96 -4.48
C LEU A 67 0.64 -3.96 -5.02
N GLN A 68 0.24 -3.85 -6.30
CA GLN A 68 -0.84 -4.61 -6.90
C GLN A 68 -0.66 -6.13 -6.75
N TYR A 69 0.53 -6.66 -7.05
CA TYR A 69 0.80 -8.10 -6.95
C TYR A 69 0.56 -8.64 -5.54
N SER A 70 1.10 -7.96 -4.53
CA SER A 70 0.96 -8.35 -3.13
C SER A 70 -0.50 -8.26 -2.67
N ALA A 71 -1.24 -7.25 -3.14
CA ALA A 71 -2.68 -7.12 -2.88
C ALA A 71 -3.49 -8.28 -3.48
N GLU A 72 -3.19 -8.68 -4.72
CA GLU A 72 -3.85 -9.82 -5.38
C GLU A 72 -3.48 -11.15 -4.70
N ARG A 73 -2.22 -11.31 -4.31
CA ARG A 73 -1.72 -12.49 -3.59
C ARG A 73 -2.41 -12.66 -2.24
N LEU A 74 -2.61 -11.59 -1.48
CA LEU A 74 -3.24 -11.66 -0.15
C LEU A 74 -4.76 -11.68 -0.25
N GLY A 75 -5.34 -10.90 -1.17
CA GLY A 75 -6.79 -10.74 -1.29
C GLY A 75 -7.39 -10.00 -0.11
N TRP A 76 -8.72 -10.05 0.02
CA TRP A 76 -9.45 -9.40 1.12
C TRP A 76 -9.73 -10.33 2.29
N ASP A 77 -9.90 -11.62 2.01
CA ASP A 77 -10.35 -12.60 2.99
C ASP A 77 -9.19 -13.51 3.41
N PRO A 78 -9.14 -13.92 4.70
CA PRO A 78 -8.14 -14.84 5.20
C PRO A 78 -8.06 -16.13 4.37
N LYS A 79 -6.84 -16.58 4.06
CA LYS A 79 -6.60 -17.82 3.30
C LYS A 79 -6.17 -18.97 4.21
N PRO A 80 -6.53 -20.23 3.89
CA PRO A 80 -6.06 -21.37 4.66
C PRO A 80 -4.52 -21.43 4.69
N GLY A 81 -3.95 -21.48 5.89
CA GLY A 81 -2.51 -21.53 6.09
C GLY A 81 -1.78 -20.19 5.99
N GLU A 82 -2.51 -19.07 5.94
CA GLU A 82 -1.86 -17.75 6.02
C GLU A 82 -1.16 -17.55 7.37
N THR A 83 -0.05 -16.81 7.34
CA THR A 83 0.70 -16.43 8.53
C THR A 83 0.08 -15.20 9.21
N HIS A 84 0.54 -14.91 10.44
CA HIS A 84 0.15 -13.66 11.09
C HIS A 84 0.63 -12.43 10.29
N ASP A 85 1.83 -12.52 9.71
CA ASP A 85 2.42 -11.44 8.92
C ASP A 85 1.62 -11.20 7.63
N ASP A 86 1.09 -12.26 6.99
CA ASP A 86 0.19 -12.12 5.85
C ASP A 86 -1.08 -11.32 6.21
N ALA A 87 -1.68 -11.60 7.38
CA ALA A 87 -2.87 -10.89 7.83
C ALA A 87 -2.58 -9.42 8.16
N LEU A 88 -1.46 -9.12 8.82
CA LEU A 88 -1.02 -7.74 9.06
C LEU A 88 -0.76 -6.99 7.75
N LEU A 89 0.01 -7.62 6.86
CA LEU A 89 0.36 -7.05 5.57
C LEU A 89 -0.86 -6.76 4.71
N ARG A 90 -1.88 -7.63 4.76
CA ARG A 90 -3.15 -7.41 4.05
C ARG A 90 -3.80 -6.10 4.46
N GLY A 91 -3.90 -5.85 5.77
CA GLY A 91 -4.41 -4.59 6.30
C GLY A 91 -3.60 -3.39 5.81
N GLU A 92 -2.28 -3.45 5.93
CA GLU A 92 -1.39 -2.35 5.51
C GLU A 92 -1.50 -2.04 4.01
N ILE A 93 -1.50 -3.08 3.16
CA ILE A 93 -1.60 -2.92 1.71
C ILE A 93 -2.97 -2.37 1.31
N LEU A 94 -4.06 -2.90 1.85
CA LEU A 94 -5.40 -2.44 1.48
C LEU A 94 -5.64 -1.00 1.92
N THR A 95 -5.21 -0.62 3.13
CA THR A 95 -5.24 0.78 3.57
C THR A 95 -4.40 1.66 2.64
N SER A 96 -3.17 1.24 2.32
CA SER A 96 -2.28 2.02 1.45
C SER A 96 -2.85 2.20 0.05
N LEU A 97 -3.43 1.15 -0.55
CA LEU A 97 -4.09 1.24 -1.86
C LEU A 97 -5.28 2.21 -1.84
N ALA A 98 -6.08 2.22 -0.77
CA ALA A 98 -7.15 3.18 -0.60
C ALA A 98 -6.61 4.63 -0.49
N GLU A 99 -5.55 4.85 0.28
CA GLU A 99 -4.89 6.17 0.41
C GLU A 99 -4.27 6.66 -0.91
N PHE A 100 -3.75 5.74 -1.73
CA PHE A 100 -3.27 6.05 -3.08
C PHE A 100 -4.40 6.25 -4.10
N GLY A 101 -5.65 5.94 -3.75
CA GLY A 101 -6.81 6.15 -4.64
C GLY A 101 -7.07 5.00 -5.62
N HIS A 102 -6.79 3.76 -5.23
CA HIS A 102 -7.10 2.59 -6.05
C HIS A 102 -8.61 2.29 -6.07
N ASP A 103 -9.27 2.56 -7.19
CA ASP A 103 -10.74 2.48 -7.34
C ASP A 103 -11.31 1.13 -6.90
N LEU A 104 -10.74 0.00 -7.33
CA LEU A 104 -11.23 -1.33 -6.97
C LEU A 104 -11.15 -1.59 -5.46
N THR A 105 -10.12 -1.07 -4.79
CA THR A 105 -9.99 -1.18 -3.34
C THR A 105 -11.04 -0.31 -2.64
N LEU A 106 -11.27 0.91 -3.13
CA LEU A 106 -12.26 1.83 -2.59
C LEU A 106 -13.70 1.30 -2.73
N ASP A 107 -14.02 0.72 -3.89
CA ASP A 107 -15.33 0.12 -4.15
C ASP A 107 -15.60 -1.06 -3.23
N GLU A 108 -14.63 -1.96 -3.06
CA GLU A 108 -14.77 -3.12 -2.19
C GLU A 108 -14.80 -2.75 -0.70
N ALA A 109 -13.97 -1.78 -0.27
CA ALA A 109 -14.05 -1.19 1.07
C ALA A 109 -15.44 -0.62 1.34
N SER A 110 -15.98 0.17 0.40
CA SER A 110 -17.31 0.77 0.51
C SER A 110 -18.40 -0.30 0.60
N ARG A 111 -18.34 -1.34 -0.23
CA ARG A 111 -19.29 -2.46 -0.22
C ARG A 111 -19.26 -3.20 1.12
N ARG A 112 -18.07 -3.52 1.64
CA ARG A 112 -17.91 -4.22 2.94
C ARG A 112 -18.38 -3.35 4.11
N PHE A 113 -18.09 -2.05 4.06
CA PHE A 113 -18.58 -1.10 5.06
C PHE A 113 -20.10 -1.02 5.07
N GLN A 114 -20.75 -0.95 3.91
CA GLN A 114 -22.23 -0.96 3.82
C GLN A 114 -22.82 -2.26 4.38
N ALA A 115 -22.25 -3.42 4.04
CA ALA A 115 -22.69 -4.70 4.60
C ALA A 115 -22.56 -4.74 6.14
N PHE A 116 -21.55 -4.07 6.71
CA PHE A 116 -21.42 -3.93 8.16
C PHE A 116 -22.46 -2.99 8.78
N LEU A 117 -22.87 -1.93 8.06
CA LEU A 117 -23.96 -1.06 8.52
C LEU A 117 -25.30 -1.80 8.54
N GLU A 118 -25.56 -2.66 7.55
CA GLU A 118 -26.76 -3.51 7.47
C GLU A 118 -26.74 -4.64 8.52
N ASN A 119 -25.59 -5.28 8.71
CA ASN A 119 -25.40 -6.35 9.68
C ASN A 119 -24.08 -6.19 10.43
N ARG A 120 -24.16 -5.73 11.69
CA ARG A 120 -23.00 -5.53 12.57
C ARG A 120 -22.22 -6.81 12.89
N ASN A 121 -22.81 -7.99 12.67
CA ASN A 121 -22.19 -9.29 12.87
C ASN A 121 -21.64 -9.90 11.56
N THR A 122 -21.57 -9.12 10.47
CA THR A 122 -21.03 -9.61 9.20
C THR A 122 -19.57 -10.06 9.35
N PRO A 123 -19.16 -11.19 8.73
CA PRO A 123 -17.76 -11.60 8.70
C PRO A 123 -16.92 -10.78 7.70
N LEU A 124 -17.54 -9.91 6.90
CA LEU A 124 -16.87 -9.19 5.80
C LEU A 124 -15.92 -8.08 6.25
N LEU A 125 -15.94 -7.68 7.52
CA LEU A 125 -15.08 -6.63 8.08
C LEU A 125 -14.31 -7.12 9.32
N PRO A 126 -13.37 -8.07 9.14
CA PRO A 126 -12.55 -8.58 10.22
C PRO A 126 -11.61 -7.48 10.77
N PRO A 127 -11.06 -7.66 11.99
CA PRO A 127 -10.32 -6.60 12.68
C PRO A 127 -9.11 -6.02 11.93
N ASP A 128 -8.45 -6.84 11.12
CA ASP A 128 -7.26 -6.51 10.32
C ASP A 128 -7.53 -5.49 9.21
N ILE A 129 -8.78 -5.36 8.73
CA ILE A 129 -9.14 -4.45 7.62
C ILE A 129 -10.22 -3.42 8.01
N ARG A 130 -10.39 -3.14 9.31
CA ARG A 130 -11.46 -2.24 9.80
C ARG A 130 -11.11 -0.74 9.76
N ARG A 131 -9.84 -0.39 9.56
CA ARG A 131 -9.37 1.00 9.65
C ARG A 131 -9.91 1.90 8.55
#